data_AF-A0AB38AG44-F1
#
_entry.id   AF-A0AB38AG44-F1
#
_cell.length_a   1.000
_cell.length_b   1.000
_cell.length_c   1.000
_cell.angle_alpha   90.00
_cell.angle_beta   90.00
_cell.angle_gamma   90.00
#
_symmetry.space_group_name_H-M   'P 1'
#
loop_
_entity.id
_entity.type
_entity.pdbx_description
1 polymer ?
#
loop_
_entity_poly.entity_id
_entity_poly.type
_entity_poly.pdbx_seq_one_letter_code
_entity_poly.pdbx_strand_id
1 'polypeptide(L)'
;MGALGVALLAAVPLSLTAPARAATAPDSTVEEGRLTQAAPQEILRRSGFDAWAGEFGAGLARVTTYAEARRYVADEGRALWRRAVDRAQGRGPDGGDLSRDDDRPLYWARLGMTSQLRAWRPDFPLSGARRAALLDALERGSRGQDSIDLPAGPHVLRIVVTGFDPFQLDDDARRSNPSGAAALALDGTTVRTASGEPARIETAVFPVRWADFAQGTVERTLLPHFRSGPRQADLFTTISQGRPGRFDVERTNGAWRGGYPDNARAERTGTVPIPAGVPTVLPQPQWTVTSLPYARIVAAGTGPYPVVDHTAVTEIPAGGTTPVERPDGPTAGSTARAGGGGDYLSNEIAYRATLLRDAVRPELPGGHLHTPVLEFGAANTDPSGPVTDPDFVRNRIAITGQVRAILTVAASGAARR
;
A
#
# COMPACT_ATOMS: atom_id res chain seq x y z
N MET A 1 62.03 57.05 -30.50
CA MET A 1 61.33 55.90 -31.10
C MET A 1 61.66 54.67 -30.27
N GLY A 2 60.66 54.02 -29.67
CA GLY A 2 60.82 52.79 -28.88
C GLY A 2 59.57 52.52 -28.05
N ALA A 3 58.87 51.43 -28.35
CA ALA A 3 57.46 51.17 -28.03
C ALA A 3 57.16 50.88 -26.54
N LEU A 4 55.97 51.32 -26.10
CA LEU A 4 55.32 50.91 -24.85
C LEU A 4 54.81 49.46 -24.98
N GLY A 5 55.29 48.57 -24.11
CA GLY A 5 54.77 47.21 -23.93
C GLY A 5 53.86 47.13 -22.70
N VAL A 6 52.57 46.90 -22.91
CA VAL A 6 51.58 46.59 -21.86
C VAL A 6 51.63 45.09 -21.59
N ALA A 7 51.99 44.67 -20.37
CA ALA A 7 51.85 43.29 -19.92
C ALA A 7 50.55 43.16 -19.09
N LEU A 8 49.57 42.47 -19.67
CA LEU A 8 48.25 42.19 -19.09
C LEU A 8 48.37 41.01 -18.11
N LEU A 9 47.95 41.22 -16.86
CA LEU A 9 47.75 40.16 -15.86
C LEU A 9 46.59 39.26 -16.30
N ALA A 10 46.87 37.98 -16.61
CA ALA A 10 45.85 36.98 -16.88
C ALA A 10 45.26 36.47 -15.55
N ALA A 11 44.04 36.88 -15.24
CA ALA A 11 43.21 36.27 -14.20
C ALA A 11 42.64 34.94 -14.74
N VAL A 12 43.00 33.82 -14.10
CA VAL A 12 42.42 32.50 -14.41
C VAL A 12 41.03 32.42 -13.77
N PRO A 13 39.94 32.20 -14.52
CA PRO A 13 38.63 32.01 -13.93
C PRO A 13 38.56 30.62 -13.28
N LEU A 14 38.33 30.58 -11.96
CA LEU A 14 37.88 29.35 -11.30
C LEU A 14 36.50 28.97 -11.85
N SER A 15 36.45 27.95 -12.69
CA SER A 15 35.19 27.34 -13.13
C SER A 15 34.56 26.60 -11.96
N LEU A 16 33.55 27.21 -11.35
CA LEU A 16 32.64 26.52 -10.43
C LEU A 16 31.87 25.48 -11.26
N THR A 17 32.17 24.20 -11.05
CA THR A 17 31.40 23.10 -11.63
C THR A 17 30.01 23.10 -11.01
N ALA A 18 29.00 23.44 -11.82
CA ALA A 18 27.61 23.24 -11.46
C ALA A 18 27.38 21.75 -11.13
N PRO A 19 26.54 21.41 -10.12
CA PRO A 19 26.26 20.01 -9.82
C PRO A 19 25.62 19.37 -11.06
N ALA A 20 26.17 18.22 -11.46
CA ALA A 20 25.63 17.43 -12.56
C ALA A 20 24.17 17.12 -12.25
N ARG A 21 23.26 17.66 -13.06
CA ARG A 21 21.84 17.28 -13.03
C ARG A 21 21.80 15.80 -13.45
N ALA A 22 21.43 14.92 -12.52
CA ALA A 22 21.32 13.49 -12.80
C ALA A 22 20.41 13.31 -14.02
N ALA A 23 20.97 12.84 -15.13
CA ALA A 23 20.19 12.47 -16.29
C ALA A 23 19.31 11.28 -15.89
N THR A 24 17.99 11.46 -15.94
CA THR A 24 17.03 10.36 -15.81
C THR A 24 17.36 9.32 -16.87
N ALA A 25 17.69 8.09 -16.45
CA ALA A 25 17.92 6.99 -17.37
C ALA A 25 16.68 6.82 -18.26
N PRO A 26 16.83 6.62 -19.58
CA PRO A 26 15.71 6.58 -20.54
C PRO A 26 14.66 5.47 -20.31
N ASP A 27 14.85 4.61 -19.29
CA ASP A 27 13.97 3.50 -18.91
C ASP A 27 13.32 3.66 -17.51
N SER A 28 13.42 4.83 -16.85
CA SER A 28 12.82 5.01 -15.52
C SER A 28 11.30 5.07 -15.58
N THR A 29 10.62 4.34 -14.69
CA THR A 29 9.15 4.47 -14.54
C THR A 29 8.78 5.83 -13.95
N VAL A 30 7.50 6.21 -14.04
CA VAL A 30 6.99 7.44 -13.43
C VAL A 30 7.21 7.48 -11.91
N GLU A 31 7.07 6.34 -11.23
CA GLU A 31 7.38 6.20 -9.81
C GLU A 31 8.86 6.38 -9.52
N GLU A 32 9.73 5.67 -10.27
CA GLU A 32 11.18 5.76 -10.13
C GLU A 32 11.70 7.18 -10.38
N GLY A 33 11.09 7.93 -11.30
CA GLY A 33 11.44 9.32 -11.60
C GLY A 33 11.25 10.29 -10.42
N ARG A 34 10.48 9.91 -9.39
CA ARG A 34 10.30 10.73 -8.18
C ARG A 34 11.43 10.54 -7.16
N LEU A 35 12.24 9.49 -7.28
CA LEU A 35 13.32 9.20 -6.32
C LEU A 35 14.32 10.36 -6.18
N THR A 36 14.58 11.13 -7.24
CA THR A 36 15.56 12.23 -7.21
C THR A 36 15.02 13.51 -6.56
N GLN A 37 13.75 13.53 -6.14
CA GLN A 37 13.16 14.68 -5.45
C GLN A 37 13.70 14.81 -4.01
N ALA A 38 13.68 16.03 -3.47
CA ALA A 38 14.22 16.32 -2.14
C ALA A 38 13.52 15.54 -1.02
N ALA A 39 12.18 15.45 -1.05
CA ALA A 39 11.42 14.78 0.01
C ALA A 39 11.70 13.27 0.13
N PRO A 40 11.68 12.46 -0.95
CA PRO A 40 12.07 11.06 -0.90
C PRO A 40 13.50 10.84 -0.38
N GLN A 41 14.46 11.64 -0.85
CA GLN A 41 15.86 11.55 -0.40
C GLN A 41 15.99 11.84 1.10
N GLU A 42 15.30 12.88 1.58
CA GLU A 42 15.31 13.24 3.00
C GLU A 42 14.62 12.17 3.87
N ILE A 43 13.50 11.59 3.41
CA ILE A 43 12.81 10.50 4.09
C ILE A 43 13.72 9.28 4.22
N LEU A 44 14.40 8.88 3.15
CA LEU A 44 15.33 7.74 3.17
C LEU A 44 16.49 7.98 4.14
N ARG A 45 17.11 9.15 4.08
CA ARG A 45 18.22 9.55 4.97
C ARG A 45 17.81 9.56 6.44
N ARG A 46 16.66 10.17 6.77
CA ARG A 46 16.18 10.29 8.16
C ARG A 46 15.59 9.00 8.73
N SER A 47 15.30 8.01 7.90
CA SER A 47 14.79 6.69 8.32
C SER A 47 15.85 5.60 8.35
N GLY A 48 17.00 5.82 7.70
CA GLY A 48 18.11 4.87 7.60
C GLY A 48 17.87 3.82 6.52
N PHE A 49 17.12 4.18 5.49
CA PHE A 49 16.77 3.34 4.36
C PHE A 49 17.51 3.75 3.07
N ASP A 50 18.32 4.81 3.13
CA ASP A 50 19.12 5.35 2.02
C ASP A 50 20.18 4.40 1.47
N ALA A 51 20.75 3.52 2.31
CA ALA A 51 21.74 2.53 1.89
C ALA A 51 21.15 1.36 1.06
N TRP A 52 19.86 1.06 1.19
CA TRP A 52 19.25 -0.17 0.67
C TRP A 52 19.42 -0.35 -0.84
N ALA A 53 19.19 0.71 -1.61
CA ALA A 53 19.32 0.63 -3.06
C ALA A 53 20.78 0.33 -3.48
N GLY A 54 21.75 0.98 -2.84
CA GLY A 54 23.17 0.78 -3.13
C GLY A 54 23.65 -0.62 -2.76
N GLU A 55 23.31 -1.10 -1.57
CA GLU A 55 23.65 -2.46 -1.11
C GLU A 55 23.00 -3.52 -2.00
N PHE A 56 21.73 -3.33 -2.35
CA PHE A 56 21.00 -4.21 -3.25
C PHE A 56 21.68 -4.31 -4.62
N GLY A 57 22.06 -3.17 -5.21
CA GLY A 57 22.79 -3.11 -6.48
C GLY A 57 24.17 -3.77 -6.41
N ALA A 58 24.90 -3.57 -5.31
CA ALA A 58 26.20 -4.22 -5.09
C ALA A 58 26.07 -5.74 -4.97
N GLY A 59 25.00 -6.26 -4.35
CA GLY A 59 24.75 -7.70 -4.32
C GLY A 59 24.28 -8.26 -5.67
N LEU A 60 23.48 -7.53 -6.45
CA LEU A 60 23.17 -7.92 -7.84
C LEU A 60 24.43 -8.10 -8.69
N ALA A 61 25.44 -7.24 -8.50
CA ALA A 61 26.71 -7.33 -9.23
C ALA A 61 27.52 -8.60 -8.89
N ARG A 62 27.22 -9.29 -7.77
CA ARG A 62 27.89 -10.53 -7.36
C ARG A 62 27.15 -11.80 -7.80
N VAL A 63 25.94 -11.66 -8.34
CA VAL A 63 25.11 -12.80 -8.77
C VAL A 63 25.60 -13.30 -10.13
N THR A 64 25.84 -14.61 -10.24
CA THR A 64 26.43 -15.22 -11.46
C THR A 64 25.43 -16.03 -12.28
N THR A 65 24.26 -16.35 -11.71
CA THR A 65 23.21 -17.10 -12.40
C THR A 65 21.81 -16.53 -12.17
N TYR A 66 20.87 -16.84 -13.08
CA TYR A 66 19.46 -16.46 -12.90
C TYR A 66 18.83 -17.09 -11.64
N ALA A 67 19.20 -18.32 -11.29
CA ALA A 67 18.68 -18.99 -10.11
C ALA A 67 19.14 -18.30 -8.81
N GLU A 68 20.39 -17.86 -8.77
CA GLU A 68 20.92 -17.00 -7.70
C GLU A 68 20.20 -15.65 -7.66
N ALA A 69 20.01 -15.00 -8.82
CA ALA A 69 19.30 -13.73 -8.92
C ALA A 69 17.90 -13.83 -8.32
N ARG A 70 17.17 -14.90 -8.65
CA ARG A 70 15.82 -15.12 -8.15
C ARG A 70 15.77 -15.29 -6.64
N ARG A 71 16.72 -16.04 -6.05
CA ARG A 71 16.81 -16.18 -4.58
C ARG A 71 17.15 -14.85 -3.94
N TYR A 72 18.23 -14.22 -4.39
CA TYR A 72 18.70 -12.94 -3.87
C TYR A 72 17.61 -11.86 -3.91
N VAL A 73 16.98 -11.63 -5.06
CA VAL A 73 15.93 -10.60 -5.20
C VAL A 73 14.73 -10.87 -4.28
N ALA A 74 14.31 -12.13 -4.14
CA ALA A 74 13.21 -12.48 -3.25
C ALA A 74 13.59 -12.30 -1.77
N ASP A 75 14.80 -12.70 -1.39
CA ASP A 75 15.30 -12.58 -0.01
C ASP A 75 15.48 -11.12 0.40
N GLU A 76 16.03 -10.29 -0.47
CA GLU A 76 16.19 -8.84 -0.26
C GLU A 76 14.84 -8.11 -0.21
N GLY A 77 13.88 -8.49 -1.07
CA GLY A 77 12.52 -7.98 -0.99
C GLY A 77 11.88 -8.25 0.38
N ARG A 78 11.95 -9.50 0.86
CA ARG A 78 11.45 -9.88 2.18
C ARG A 78 12.25 -9.23 3.33
N ALA A 79 13.55 -9.02 3.15
CA ALA A 79 14.38 -8.33 4.12
C ALA A 79 13.94 -6.87 4.29
N LEU A 80 13.61 -6.18 3.19
CA LEU A 80 13.10 -4.82 3.23
C LEU A 80 11.76 -4.75 3.98
N TRP A 81 10.82 -5.67 3.68
CA TRP A 81 9.55 -5.76 4.41
C TRP A 81 9.78 -5.95 5.91
N ARG A 82 10.57 -6.95 6.31
CA ARG A 82 10.89 -7.21 7.71
C ARG A 82 11.53 -6.01 8.39
N ARG A 83 12.47 -5.32 7.74
CA ARG A 83 13.11 -4.11 8.27
C ARG A 83 12.11 -2.99 8.54
N ALA A 84 11.14 -2.80 7.65
CA ALA A 84 10.08 -1.80 7.80
C ALA A 84 9.09 -2.16 8.92
N VAL A 85 8.67 -3.43 9.01
CA VAL A 85 7.83 -3.94 10.10
C VAL A 85 8.54 -3.80 11.44
N ASP A 86 9.79 -4.24 11.55
CA ASP A 86 10.59 -4.10 12.76
C ASP A 86 10.72 -2.63 13.17
N ARG A 87 10.97 -1.74 12.20
CA ARG A 87 11.02 -0.29 12.46
C ARG A 87 9.72 0.19 13.11
N ALA A 88 8.59 -0.04 12.46
CA ALA A 88 7.25 0.38 12.88
C ALA A 88 6.85 -0.19 14.25
N GLN A 89 7.42 -1.34 14.63
CA GLN A 89 7.16 -2.00 15.90
C GLN A 89 8.23 -1.73 16.97
N GLY A 90 9.08 -0.73 16.77
CA GLY A 90 10.08 -0.32 17.77
C GLY A 90 11.31 -1.24 17.88
N ARG A 91 11.51 -2.16 16.92
CA ARG A 91 12.65 -3.10 16.88
C ARG A 91 13.75 -2.67 15.90
N GLY A 92 14.97 -3.15 16.14
CA GLY A 92 16.13 -2.83 15.30
C GLY A 92 16.61 -1.38 15.47
N PRO A 93 17.65 -0.99 14.71
CA PRO A 93 18.32 0.29 14.90
C PRO A 93 17.40 1.47 14.56
N ASP A 94 17.58 2.58 15.28
CA ASP A 94 16.79 3.81 15.10
C ASP A 94 16.90 4.37 13.68
N GLY A 95 18.07 4.22 13.05
CA GLY A 95 18.27 4.56 11.64
C GLY A 95 18.13 6.06 11.32
N GLY A 96 17.93 6.93 12.31
CA GLY A 96 17.72 8.37 12.12
C GLY A 96 16.61 8.89 13.05
N ASP A 97 16.10 10.08 12.74
CA ASP A 97 15.16 10.84 13.59
C ASP A 97 13.74 10.95 13.00
N LEU A 98 13.47 10.34 11.84
CA LEU A 98 12.10 10.22 11.35
C LEU A 98 11.31 9.32 12.31
N SER A 99 10.03 9.62 12.54
CA SER A 99 9.20 8.75 13.39
C SER A 99 9.17 7.32 12.86
N ARG A 100 9.07 6.36 13.79
CA ARG A 100 9.27 4.93 13.47
C ARG A 100 8.06 4.28 12.81
N ASP A 101 6.87 4.82 13.02
CA ASP A 101 5.57 4.39 12.48
C ASP A 101 5.33 4.81 11.00
N ASP A 102 6.37 5.22 10.30
CA ASP A 102 6.30 5.76 8.94
C ASP A 102 6.35 4.65 7.87
N ASP A 103 5.43 4.70 6.90
CA ASP A 103 5.34 3.77 5.77
C ASP A 103 6.21 4.17 4.57
N ARG A 104 6.54 5.46 4.45
CA ARG A 104 7.25 6.02 3.30
C ARG A 104 8.66 5.43 3.08
N PRO A 105 9.46 5.10 4.13
CA PRO A 105 10.76 4.47 3.94
C PRO A 105 10.70 3.16 3.14
N LEU A 106 9.68 2.32 3.39
CA LEU A 106 9.47 1.07 2.65
C LEU A 106 9.24 1.36 1.16
N TYR A 107 8.31 2.28 0.85
CA TYR A 107 7.93 2.62 -0.51
C TYR A 107 9.12 3.14 -1.31
N TRP A 108 9.83 4.15 -0.78
CA TRP A 108 10.94 4.78 -1.49
C TRP A 108 12.15 3.85 -1.65
N ALA A 109 12.49 3.06 -0.62
CA ALA A 109 13.61 2.12 -0.72
C ALA A 109 13.33 1.02 -1.74
N ARG A 110 12.09 0.50 -1.79
CA ARG A 110 11.66 -0.46 -2.80
C ARG A 110 11.81 0.10 -4.20
N LEU A 111 11.36 1.33 -4.45
CA LEU A 111 11.54 1.98 -5.75
C LEU A 111 13.02 2.11 -6.13
N GLY A 112 13.88 2.43 -5.16
CA GLY A 112 15.34 2.42 -5.36
C GLY A 112 15.87 1.04 -5.78
N MET A 113 15.47 -0.03 -5.10
CA MET A 113 15.82 -1.41 -5.46
C MET A 113 15.27 -1.80 -6.85
N THR A 114 14.02 -1.44 -7.17
CA THR A 114 13.40 -1.69 -8.47
C THR A 114 14.17 -1.01 -9.59
N SER A 115 14.61 0.24 -9.38
CA SER A 115 15.43 0.98 -10.34
C SER A 115 16.78 0.29 -10.58
N GLN A 116 17.46 -0.17 -9.53
CA GLN A 116 18.71 -0.94 -9.63
C GLN A 116 18.50 -2.24 -10.41
N LEU A 117 17.44 -2.99 -10.10
CA LEU A 117 17.12 -4.24 -10.80
C LEU A 117 16.77 -4.01 -12.27
N ARG A 118 16.17 -2.87 -12.62
CA ARG A 118 15.86 -2.53 -14.02
C ARG A 118 17.14 -2.20 -14.81
N ALA A 119 18.04 -1.44 -14.20
CA ALA A 119 19.30 -1.03 -14.81
C ALA A 119 20.36 -2.13 -14.88
N TRP A 120 20.27 -3.14 -13.99
CA TRP A 120 21.27 -4.20 -13.87
C TRP A 120 21.46 -5.01 -15.15
N ARG A 121 22.71 -5.18 -15.59
CA ARG A 121 23.09 -5.98 -16.75
C ARG A 121 24.06 -7.09 -16.30
N PRO A 122 23.57 -8.33 -16.08
CA PRO A 122 24.44 -9.44 -15.72
C PRO A 122 25.25 -9.96 -16.91
N ASP A 123 26.35 -10.67 -16.61
CA ASP A 123 27.17 -11.37 -17.61
C ASP A 123 26.49 -12.62 -18.19
N PHE A 124 25.41 -13.10 -17.55
CA PHE A 124 24.61 -14.21 -18.04
C PHE A 124 23.35 -13.73 -18.79
N PRO A 125 22.78 -14.53 -19.72
CA PRO A 125 21.58 -14.15 -20.46
C PRO A 125 20.36 -13.91 -19.55
N LEU A 126 19.88 -12.66 -19.55
CA LEU A 126 18.67 -12.24 -18.84
C LEU A 126 17.63 -11.68 -19.82
N SER A 127 16.66 -12.52 -20.19
CA SER A 127 15.55 -12.10 -21.05
C SER A 127 14.60 -11.13 -20.33
N GLY A 128 13.80 -10.38 -21.10
CA GLY A 128 12.78 -9.48 -20.57
C GLY A 128 11.79 -10.19 -19.64
N ALA A 129 11.34 -11.41 -20.00
CA ALA A 129 10.45 -12.21 -19.16
C ALA A 129 11.09 -12.63 -17.82
N ARG A 130 12.37 -13.01 -17.85
CA ARG A 130 13.12 -13.34 -16.62
C ARG A 130 13.32 -12.11 -15.75
N ARG A 131 13.61 -10.94 -16.32
CA ARG A 131 13.70 -9.68 -15.58
C ARG A 131 12.35 -9.28 -14.97
N ALA A 132 11.26 -9.39 -15.73
CA ALA A 132 9.92 -9.15 -15.22
C ALA A 132 9.57 -10.07 -14.03
N ALA A 133 9.97 -11.35 -14.08
CA ALA A 133 9.79 -12.27 -12.95
C ALA A 133 10.63 -11.89 -11.71
N LEU A 134 11.83 -11.31 -11.89
CA LEU A 134 12.60 -10.78 -10.76
C LEU A 134 11.93 -9.53 -10.16
N LEU A 135 11.46 -8.62 -11.00
CA LEU A 135 10.74 -7.42 -10.55
C LEU A 135 9.46 -7.79 -9.78
N ASP A 136 8.69 -8.76 -10.27
CA ASP A 136 7.50 -9.29 -9.61
C ASP A 136 7.83 -10.00 -8.28
N ALA A 137 8.97 -10.70 -8.19
CA ALA A 137 9.44 -11.27 -6.92
C ALA A 137 9.84 -10.18 -5.90
N LEU A 138 10.52 -9.12 -6.35
CA LEU A 138 10.88 -7.98 -5.52
C LEU A 138 9.63 -7.29 -4.98
N GLU A 139 8.68 -6.94 -5.86
CA GLU A 139 7.42 -6.29 -5.52
C GLU A 139 6.63 -7.10 -4.49
N ARG A 140 6.46 -8.42 -4.68
CA ARG A 140 5.76 -9.26 -3.69
C ARG A 140 6.46 -9.30 -2.34
N GLY A 141 7.77 -9.58 -2.34
CA GLY A 141 8.55 -9.74 -1.12
C GLY A 141 8.58 -8.47 -0.27
N SER A 142 8.77 -7.33 -0.91
CA SER A 142 8.83 -6.00 -0.27
C SER A 142 7.46 -5.40 0.07
N ARG A 143 6.40 -6.19 -0.02
CA ARG A 143 5.02 -5.81 0.30
C ARG A 143 4.36 -6.74 1.33
N GLY A 144 5.10 -7.72 1.83
CA GLY A 144 4.57 -8.77 2.69
C GLY A 144 3.65 -9.77 1.97
N GLN A 145 3.43 -9.64 0.65
CA GLN A 145 2.46 -10.45 -0.08
C GLN A 145 2.84 -11.94 -0.17
N ASP A 146 4.12 -12.28 0.04
CA ASP A 146 4.61 -13.65 0.12
C ASP A 146 5.03 -14.07 1.55
N SER A 147 4.74 -13.22 2.55
CA SER A 147 5.22 -13.37 3.92
C SER A 147 4.10 -13.53 4.96
N ILE A 148 2.82 -13.55 4.53
CA ILE A 148 1.67 -13.86 5.39
C ILE A 148 1.78 -15.31 5.89
N ASP A 149 2.17 -15.49 7.15
CA ASP A 149 2.32 -16.81 7.79
C ASP A 149 1.33 -17.00 8.94
N LEU A 150 0.09 -17.36 8.58
CA LEU A 150 -0.95 -17.62 9.56
C LEU A 150 -0.63 -18.92 10.34
N PRO A 151 -0.64 -18.90 11.69
CA PRO A 151 -0.30 -20.06 12.51
C PRO A 151 -1.31 -21.20 12.32
N ALA A 152 -0.88 -22.45 12.44
CA ALA A 152 -1.79 -23.60 12.44
C ALA A 152 -2.38 -23.83 13.85
N GLY A 153 -3.59 -24.40 13.93
CA GLY A 153 -4.19 -24.89 15.19
C GLY A 153 -5.43 -24.12 15.70
N PRO A 154 -6.26 -24.73 16.56
CA PRO A 154 -7.62 -24.24 16.84
C PRO A 154 -7.72 -23.10 17.88
N HIS A 155 -6.61 -22.64 18.47
CA HIS A 155 -6.62 -21.72 19.62
C HIS A 155 -6.11 -20.31 19.30
N VAL A 156 -6.13 -19.92 18.03
CA VAL A 156 -5.72 -18.59 17.57
C VAL A 156 -6.58 -18.18 16.40
N LEU A 157 -7.21 -17.01 16.52
CA LEU A 157 -7.92 -16.39 15.42
C LEU A 157 -6.92 -15.78 14.45
N ARG A 158 -7.19 -15.89 13.16
CA ARG A 158 -6.31 -15.42 12.08
C ARG A 158 -6.96 -14.26 11.35
N ILE A 159 -6.30 -13.12 11.40
CA ILE A 159 -6.77 -11.89 10.77
C ILE A 159 -5.80 -11.55 9.64
N VAL A 160 -6.34 -11.42 8.42
CA VAL A 160 -5.60 -10.85 7.29
C VAL A 160 -6.00 -9.40 7.11
N VAL A 161 -5.02 -8.50 7.12
CA VAL A 161 -5.25 -7.06 6.93
C VAL A 161 -4.49 -6.59 5.70
N THR A 162 -5.09 -5.72 4.89
CA THR A 162 -4.36 -5.09 3.79
C THR A 162 -4.29 -3.58 3.94
N GLY A 163 -3.23 -2.99 3.42
CA GLY A 163 -3.08 -1.53 3.26
C GLY A 163 -2.59 -1.17 1.86
N PHE A 164 -2.31 0.10 1.63
CA PHE A 164 -1.78 0.61 0.37
C PHE A 164 -0.50 1.42 0.56
N ASP A 165 0.26 1.49 -0.53
CA ASP A 165 1.36 2.46 -0.67
C ASP A 165 0.89 3.92 -0.57
N PRO A 166 1.81 4.85 -0.29
CA PRO A 166 1.62 6.27 -0.59
C PRO A 166 1.19 6.53 -2.04
N PHE A 167 0.33 7.54 -2.22
CA PHE A 167 -0.22 7.92 -3.52
C PHE A 167 -0.43 9.42 -3.66
N GLN A 168 -0.82 9.86 -4.86
CA GLN A 168 -0.90 11.28 -5.26
C GLN A 168 0.43 12.03 -5.04
N LEU A 169 1.53 11.35 -5.35
CA LEU A 169 2.90 11.82 -5.13
C LEU A 169 3.37 12.84 -6.18
N ASP A 170 2.55 13.11 -7.20
CA ASP A 170 2.74 14.26 -8.09
C ASP A 170 2.34 15.58 -7.42
N ASP A 171 1.32 15.55 -6.55
CA ASP A 171 0.88 16.73 -5.79
C ASP A 171 1.83 17.01 -4.62
N ASP A 172 2.18 15.96 -3.86
CA ASP A 172 3.05 16.08 -2.70
C ASP A 172 3.76 14.74 -2.42
N ALA A 173 5.07 14.68 -2.73
CA ALA A 173 5.90 13.51 -2.50
C ALA A 173 6.16 13.19 -1.01
N ARG A 174 5.70 14.06 -0.10
CA ARG A 174 5.75 13.83 1.35
C ARG A 174 4.56 12.99 1.83
N ARG A 175 3.53 12.76 1.01
CA ARG A 175 2.34 11.99 1.42
C ARG A 175 2.73 10.60 1.94
N SER A 176 2.07 10.20 3.02
CA SER A 176 2.11 8.88 3.65
C SER A 176 0.73 8.24 3.47
N ASN A 177 0.62 6.92 3.64
CA ASN A 177 -0.66 6.25 3.66
C ASN A 177 -0.93 5.64 5.05
N PRO A 178 -1.98 6.08 5.77
CA PRO A 178 -2.31 5.56 7.10
C PRO A 178 -2.63 4.06 7.07
N SER A 179 -3.15 3.54 5.96
CA SER A 179 -3.40 2.10 5.80
C SER A 179 -2.10 1.28 5.69
N GLY A 180 -1.08 1.81 4.98
CA GLY A 180 0.24 1.21 4.90
C GLY A 180 0.98 1.25 6.24
N ALA A 181 0.91 2.38 6.95
CA ALA A 181 1.47 2.53 8.29
C ALA A 181 0.85 1.54 9.28
N ALA A 182 -0.49 1.40 9.25
CA ALA A 182 -1.19 0.44 10.09
C ALA A 182 -0.80 -1.01 9.75
N ALA A 183 -0.65 -1.36 8.47
CA ALA A 183 -0.19 -2.70 8.07
C ALA A 183 1.17 -3.03 8.70
N LEU A 184 2.17 -2.14 8.55
CA LEU A 184 3.50 -2.34 9.13
C LEU A 184 3.48 -2.47 10.66
N ALA A 185 2.70 -1.63 11.34
CA ALA A 185 2.60 -1.63 12.80
C ALA A 185 1.87 -2.87 13.36
N LEU A 186 1.11 -3.59 12.53
CA LEU A 186 0.29 -4.73 12.94
C LEU A 186 0.79 -6.07 12.43
N ASP A 187 1.69 -6.08 11.44
CA ASP A 187 2.21 -7.31 10.84
C ASP A 187 2.84 -8.24 11.88
N GLY A 188 2.36 -9.48 11.92
CA GLY A 188 2.81 -10.47 12.88
C GLY A 188 2.57 -10.11 14.35
N THR A 189 1.63 -9.21 14.66
CA THR A 189 1.24 -8.92 16.05
C THR A 189 0.12 -9.85 16.51
N THR A 190 -0.12 -9.90 17.83
CA THR A 190 -1.27 -10.63 18.40
C THR A 190 -2.03 -9.71 19.34
N VAL A 191 -3.34 -9.61 19.10
CA VAL A 191 -4.28 -8.92 19.98
C VAL A 191 -5.10 -9.94 20.78
N ARG A 192 -5.78 -9.47 21.83
CA ARG A 192 -6.68 -10.31 22.64
C ARG A 192 -8.11 -9.90 22.35
N THR A 193 -8.97 -10.86 22.00
CA THR A 193 -10.41 -10.59 21.89
C THR A 193 -11.00 -10.28 23.25
N ALA A 194 -12.25 -9.77 23.28
CA ALA A 194 -13.00 -9.56 24.51
C ALA A 194 -13.13 -10.84 25.37
N SER A 195 -13.03 -12.03 24.76
CA SER A 195 -13.07 -13.31 25.46
C SER A 195 -11.70 -13.85 25.90
N GLY A 196 -10.61 -13.09 25.66
CA GLY A 196 -9.24 -13.47 25.99
C GLY A 196 -8.52 -14.32 24.94
N GLU A 197 -9.22 -14.77 23.90
CA GLU A 197 -8.64 -15.56 22.80
C GLU A 197 -7.59 -14.73 22.03
N PRO A 198 -6.41 -15.29 21.71
CA PRO A 198 -5.42 -14.59 20.90
C PRO A 198 -5.87 -14.51 19.44
N ALA A 199 -5.65 -13.37 18.82
CA ALA A 199 -5.88 -13.13 17.41
C ALA A 199 -4.58 -12.65 16.74
N ARG A 200 -4.01 -13.47 15.86
CA ARG A 200 -2.84 -13.17 15.05
C ARG A 200 -3.24 -12.29 13.87
N ILE A 201 -2.53 -11.19 13.68
CA ILE A 201 -2.69 -10.31 12.54
C ILE A 201 -1.49 -10.51 11.61
N GLU A 202 -1.76 -10.83 10.35
CA GLU A 202 -0.78 -10.82 9.26
C GLU A 202 -1.24 -9.83 8.21
N THR A 203 -0.28 -9.14 7.58
CA THR A 203 -0.61 -8.02 6.69
C THR A 203 0.10 -8.07 5.35
N ALA A 204 -0.46 -7.35 4.38
CA ALA A 204 0.22 -7.03 3.13
C ALA A 204 -0.14 -5.63 2.65
N VAL A 205 0.77 -5.00 1.90
CA VAL A 205 0.54 -3.70 1.26
C VAL A 205 0.36 -3.88 -0.25
N PHE A 206 -0.58 -3.14 -0.82
CA PHE A 206 -0.87 -3.17 -2.26
C PHE A 206 -0.35 -1.92 -2.97
N PRO A 207 0.11 -2.06 -4.22
CA PRO A 207 0.48 -0.92 -5.05
C PRO A 207 -0.76 -0.11 -5.41
N VAL A 208 -0.60 1.22 -5.51
CA VAL A 208 -1.63 2.09 -6.08
C VAL A 208 -1.40 2.16 -7.59
N ARG A 209 -1.66 1.03 -8.27
CA ARG A 209 -1.50 0.84 -9.73
C ARG A 209 -2.59 -0.05 -10.31
N TRP A 210 -3.25 0.42 -11.38
CA TRP A 210 -4.32 -0.32 -12.05
C TRP A 210 -3.85 -1.60 -12.74
N ALA A 211 -2.62 -1.60 -13.25
CA ALA A 211 -2.06 -2.73 -13.99
C ALA A 211 -1.90 -3.96 -13.11
N ASP A 212 -1.36 -3.79 -11.90
CA ASP A 212 -1.15 -4.86 -10.92
C ASP A 212 -2.48 -5.51 -10.51
N PHE A 213 -3.51 -4.68 -10.33
CA PHE A 213 -4.86 -5.13 -10.09
C PHE A 213 -5.35 -5.96 -11.27
N ALA A 214 -5.31 -5.45 -12.50
CA ALA A 214 -5.74 -6.21 -13.67
C ALA A 214 -4.98 -7.55 -13.85
N GLN A 215 -3.74 -7.64 -13.36
CA GLN A 215 -2.91 -8.86 -13.35
C GLN A 215 -3.16 -9.79 -12.13
N GLY A 216 -4.20 -9.52 -11.34
CA GLY A 216 -4.64 -10.42 -10.27
C GLY A 216 -3.81 -10.37 -9.00
N THR A 217 -3.17 -9.23 -8.67
CA THR A 217 -2.38 -9.11 -7.44
C THR A 217 -3.20 -9.38 -6.16
N VAL A 218 -4.46 -8.92 -6.13
CA VAL A 218 -5.37 -9.09 -4.98
C VAL A 218 -5.63 -10.57 -4.74
N GLU A 219 -6.04 -11.31 -5.76
CA GLU A 219 -6.43 -12.71 -5.60
C GLU A 219 -5.24 -13.62 -5.44
N ARG A 220 -4.13 -13.34 -6.12
CA ARG A 220 -2.86 -14.04 -5.92
C ARG A 220 -2.38 -13.98 -4.47
N THR A 221 -2.58 -12.83 -3.81
CA THR A 221 -2.17 -12.60 -2.41
C THR A 221 -3.17 -13.20 -1.43
N LEU A 222 -4.49 -13.00 -1.63
CA LEU A 222 -5.50 -13.32 -0.62
C LEU A 222 -6.08 -14.73 -0.73
N LEU A 223 -6.19 -15.29 -1.95
CA LEU A 223 -6.82 -16.60 -2.17
C LEU A 223 -6.21 -17.74 -1.33
N PRO A 224 -4.88 -17.83 -1.13
CA PRO A 224 -4.30 -18.87 -0.28
C PRO A 224 -4.84 -18.86 1.15
N HIS A 225 -5.21 -17.69 1.67
CA HIS A 225 -5.70 -17.51 3.03
C HIS A 225 -7.22 -17.62 3.14
N PHE A 226 -7.96 -17.49 2.04
CA PHE A 226 -9.43 -17.64 2.07
C PHE A 226 -9.88 -19.09 1.87
N ARG A 227 -9.04 -19.93 1.25
CA ARG A 227 -9.33 -21.35 1.05
C ARG A 227 -9.36 -22.09 2.38
N SER A 228 -10.25 -23.08 2.48
CA SER A 228 -10.32 -23.98 3.62
C SER A 228 -8.98 -24.69 3.86
N GLY A 229 -8.52 -24.69 5.10
CA GLY A 229 -7.26 -25.31 5.47
C GLY A 229 -6.80 -24.93 6.88
N PRO A 230 -5.73 -25.58 7.39
CA PRO A 230 -5.25 -25.38 8.76
C PRO A 230 -4.73 -23.97 9.07
N ARG A 231 -4.50 -23.16 8.03
CA ARG A 231 -3.98 -21.79 8.10
C ARG A 231 -4.92 -20.78 7.41
N GLN A 232 -6.18 -21.14 7.21
CA GLN A 232 -7.21 -20.25 6.65
C GLN A 232 -7.42 -19.02 7.54
N ALA A 233 -7.74 -17.86 7.00
CA ALA A 233 -8.15 -16.70 7.78
C ALA A 233 -9.51 -16.95 8.46
N ASP A 234 -9.69 -16.33 9.62
CA ASP A 234 -10.95 -16.28 10.38
C ASP A 234 -11.63 -14.90 10.25
N LEU A 235 -10.88 -13.89 9.81
CA LEU A 235 -11.35 -12.53 9.51
C LEU A 235 -10.43 -11.91 8.45
N PHE A 236 -10.98 -11.10 7.56
CA PHE A 236 -10.15 -10.18 6.76
C PHE A 236 -10.67 -8.75 6.82
N THR A 237 -9.79 -7.77 6.65
CA THR A 237 -10.17 -6.37 6.49
C THR A 237 -9.21 -5.70 5.53
N THR A 238 -9.73 -5.23 4.39
CA THR A 238 -8.96 -4.33 3.53
C THR A 238 -9.05 -2.92 4.10
N ILE A 239 -7.93 -2.20 4.16
CA ILE A 239 -7.89 -0.85 4.72
C ILE A 239 -7.40 0.13 3.65
N SER A 240 -8.01 1.31 3.59
CA SER A 240 -7.60 2.39 2.71
C SER A 240 -7.71 3.74 3.38
N GLN A 241 -6.99 4.73 2.87
CA GLN A 241 -7.19 6.10 3.29
C GLN A 241 -8.49 6.65 2.71
N GLY A 242 -9.33 7.25 3.55
CA GLY A 242 -10.62 7.83 3.17
C GLY A 242 -10.61 9.36 3.21
N ARG A 243 -11.45 9.92 4.07
CA ARG A 243 -11.74 11.36 4.15
C ARG A 243 -11.36 11.94 5.52
N PRO A 244 -11.32 13.27 5.70
CA PRO A 244 -10.95 13.87 6.98
C PRO A 244 -11.83 13.43 8.15
N GLY A 245 -11.19 13.25 9.31
CA GLY A 245 -11.85 13.26 10.62
C GLY A 245 -12.66 12.03 11.01
N ARG A 246 -12.76 10.96 10.21
CA ARG A 246 -13.53 9.76 10.59
C ARG A 246 -13.05 8.47 9.94
N PHE A 247 -13.39 7.36 10.57
CA PHE A 247 -13.35 6.03 9.94
C PHE A 247 -14.71 5.72 9.31
N ASP A 248 -14.70 5.11 8.13
CA ASP A 248 -15.91 4.60 7.49
C ASP A 248 -15.80 3.07 7.37
N VAL A 249 -16.75 2.34 7.96
CA VAL A 249 -16.95 0.91 7.70
C VAL A 249 -17.86 0.80 6.49
N GLU A 250 -17.28 0.45 5.35
CA GLU A 250 -17.99 0.48 4.07
C GLU A 250 -18.98 -0.67 3.97
N ARG A 251 -20.26 -0.35 3.79
CA ARG A 251 -21.32 -1.36 3.67
C ARG A 251 -21.23 -2.12 2.35
N THR A 252 -20.98 -1.41 1.26
CA THR A 252 -21.14 -1.92 -0.10
C THR A 252 -20.00 -1.45 -1.01
N ASN A 253 -19.42 -2.38 -1.78
CA ASN A 253 -18.41 -2.10 -2.80
C ASN A 253 -18.96 -2.36 -4.20
N GLY A 254 -18.60 -1.53 -5.17
CA GLY A 254 -19.15 -1.57 -6.53
C GLY A 254 -18.21 -2.22 -7.56
N ALA A 255 -18.79 -2.91 -8.54
CA ALA A 255 -18.10 -3.53 -9.68
C ALA A 255 -17.59 -2.51 -10.72
N TRP A 256 -17.28 -1.28 -10.30
CA TRP A 256 -16.84 -0.18 -11.15
C TRP A 256 -15.50 0.37 -10.68
N ARG A 257 -14.65 0.75 -11.63
CA ARG A 257 -13.37 1.43 -11.38
C ARG A 257 -13.27 2.71 -12.20
N GLY A 258 -12.61 3.73 -11.65
CA GLY A 258 -12.60 5.08 -12.21
C GLY A 258 -11.88 6.10 -11.34
N GLY A 259 -12.27 7.36 -11.54
CA GLY A 259 -11.94 8.48 -10.66
C GLY A 259 -10.66 9.22 -11.01
N TYR A 260 -9.50 8.57 -10.85
CA TYR A 260 -8.21 9.27 -10.79
C TYR A 260 -7.04 8.48 -11.41
N PRO A 261 -5.95 9.17 -11.83
CA PRO A 261 -4.70 8.52 -12.19
C PRO A 261 -4.09 7.72 -11.02
N ASP A 262 -3.38 6.64 -11.34
CA ASP A 262 -2.59 5.86 -10.39
C ASP A 262 -1.14 6.41 -10.22
N ASN A 263 -0.31 5.74 -9.42
CA ASN A 263 1.09 6.19 -9.20
C ASN A 263 1.95 6.16 -10.47
N ALA A 264 1.53 5.41 -11.49
CA ALA A 264 2.12 5.37 -12.82
C ALA A 264 1.48 6.37 -13.80
N ARG A 265 0.59 7.25 -13.32
CA ARG A 265 -0.24 8.20 -14.10
C ARG A 265 -1.16 7.52 -15.11
N ALA A 266 -1.50 6.25 -14.89
CA ALA A 266 -2.47 5.56 -15.72
C ALA A 266 -3.88 5.82 -15.19
N GLU A 267 -4.83 6.02 -16.10
CA GLU A 267 -6.25 6.10 -15.79
C GLU A 267 -6.98 4.86 -16.29
N ARG A 268 -8.01 4.41 -15.56
CA ARG A 268 -8.90 3.32 -15.99
C ARG A 268 -10.32 3.65 -15.59
N THR A 269 -11.24 3.45 -16.52
CA THR A 269 -12.68 3.62 -16.29
C THR A 269 -13.42 2.44 -16.87
N GLY A 270 -14.31 1.81 -16.11
CA GLY A 270 -15.08 0.65 -16.56
C GLY A 270 -15.46 -0.31 -15.46
N THR A 271 -16.07 -1.44 -15.84
CA THR A 271 -16.30 -2.55 -14.92
C THR A 271 -14.98 -3.10 -14.40
N VAL A 272 -14.93 -3.47 -13.11
CA VAL A 272 -13.77 -4.13 -12.50
C VAL A 272 -13.52 -5.46 -13.20
N PRO A 273 -12.35 -5.66 -13.84
CA PRO A 273 -12.04 -6.90 -14.54
C PRO A 273 -11.72 -8.01 -13.54
N ILE A 274 -12.22 -9.22 -13.80
CA ILE A 274 -11.88 -10.42 -13.05
C ILE A 274 -10.78 -11.19 -13.81
N PRO A 275 -9.61 -11.44 -13.21
CA PRO A 275 -8.55 -12.18 -13.89
C PRO A 275 -8.98 -13.60 -14.26
N ALA A 276 -8.48 -14.09 -15.39
CA ALA A 276 -8.75 -15.46 -15.83
C ALA A 276 -8.25 -16.49 -14.80
N GLY A 277 -9.03 -17.55 -14.57
CA GLY A 277 -8.68 -18.65 -13.67
C GLY A 277 -8.81 -18.34 -12.17
N VAL A 278 -9.27 -17.15 -11.81
CA VAL A 278 -9.58 -16.78 -10.43
C VAL A 278 -11.01 -17.19 -10.09
N PRO A 279 -11.27 -17.82 -8.92
CA PRO A 279 -12.62 -18.10 -8.45
C PRO A 279 -13.44 -16.81 -8.32
N THR A 280 -14.66 -16.81 -8.85
CA THR A 280 -15.57 -15.66 -8.82
C THR A 280 -17.04 -16.11 -8.79
N VAL A 281 -17.94 -15.20 -8.42
CA VAL A 281 -19.39 -15.41 -8.50
C VAL A 281 -19.86 -15.11 -9.92
N LEU A 282 -20.72 -15.98 -10.47
CA LEU A 282 -21.27 -15.85 -11.83
C LEU A 282 -22.81 -15.77 -11.80
N PRO A 283 -23.43 -14.79 -12.49
CA PRO A 283 -22.79 -13.64 -13.15
C PRO A 283 -22.07 -12.73 -12.14
N GLN A 284 -21.10 -11.94 -12.61
CA GLN A 284 -20.37 -10.99 -11.77
C GLN A 284 -21.38 -10.01 -11.11
N PRO A 285 -21.47 -9.97 -9.77
CA PRO A 285 -22.43 -9.11 -9.09
C PRO A 285 -22.02 -7.64 -9.21
N GLN A 286 -22.98 -6.73 -9.37
CA GLN A 286 -22.69 -5.29 -9.40
C GLN A 286 -22.20 -4.77 -8.05
N TRP A 287 -22.60 -5.43 -6.96
CA TRP A 287 -22.35 -5.00 -5.59
C TRP A 287 -21.89 -6.18 -4.75
N THR A 288 -20.92 -5.96 -3.88
CA THR A 288 -20.55 -6.88 -2.80
C THR A 288 -20.81 -6.19 -1.46
N VAL A 289 -21.14 -6.97 -0.43
CA VAL A 289 -21.56 -6.43 0.87
C VAL A 289 -20.63 -6.91 1.97
N THR A 290 -20.27 -5.98 2.86
CA THR A 290 -19.47 -6.30 4.06
C THR A 290 -20.18 -7.31 4.95
N SER A 291 -19.39 -8.16 5.57
CA SER A 291 -19.81 -9.08 6.64
C SER A 291 -19.04 -8.85 7.94
N LEU A 292 -18.27 -7.76 8.01
CA LEU A 292 -17.72 -7.29 9.27
C LEU A 292 -18.86 -7.05 10.28
N PRO A 293 -18.62 -7.19 11.59
CA PRO A 293 -19.59 -6.86 12.62
C PRO A 293 -19.69 -5.32 12.79
N TYR A 294 -20.09 -4.62 11.72
CA TYR A 294 -20.07 -3.16 11.59
C TYR A 294 -20.82 -2.46 12.72
N ALA A 295 -21.98 -2.97 13.15
CA ALA A 295 -22.76 -2.38 14.24
C ALA A 295 -21.99 -2.40 15.57
N ARG A 296 -21.22 -3.48 15.83
CA ARG A 296 -20.37 -3.57 17.02
C ARG A 296 -19.16 -2.63 16.90
N ILE A 297 -18.55 -2.58 15.72
CA ILE A 297 -17.40 -1.70 15.45
C ILE A 297 -17.78 -0.23 15.69
N VAL A 298 -18.91 0.21 15.16
CA VAL A 298 -19.41 1.58 15.29
C VAL A 298 -19.78 1.92 16.74
N ALA A 299 -20.39 0.98 17.47
CA ALA A 299 -20.79 1.21 18.87
C ALA A 299 -19.64 1.14 19.88
N ALA A 300 -18.47 0.64 19.51
CA ALA A 300 -17.43 0.25 20.47
C ALA A 300 -16.58 1.40 21.04
N GLY A 301 -16.66 2.62 20.49
CA GLY A 301 -15.84 3.75 20.97
C GLY A 301 -14.33 3.47 20.89
N THR A 302 -13.84 3.09 19.70
CA THR A 302 -12.50 2.50 19.50
C THR A 302 -11.33 3.48 19.55
N GLY A 303 -11.58 4.77 19.66
CA GLY A 303 -10.53 5.78 19.66
C GLY A 303 -11.05 7.20 19.45
N PRO A 304 -10.15 8.16 19.15
CA PRO A 304 -10.49 9.58 19.08
C PRO A 304 -11.33 9.96 17.86
N TYR A 305 -11.29 9.18 16.78
CA TYR A 305 -12.08 9.48 15.58
C TYR A 305 -13.43 8.75 15.63
N PRO A 306 -14.54 9.37 15.20
CA PRO A 306 -15.79 8.66 15.01
C PRO A 306 -15.62 7.52 13.99
N VAL A 307 -16.32 6.42 14.24
CA VAL A 307 -16.45 5.31 13.30
C VAL A 307 -17.87 5.30 12.77
N VAL A 308 -18.01 5.41 11.46
CA VAL A 308 -19.30 5.56 10.79
C VAL A 308 -19.64 4.30 10.01
N ASP A 309 -20.91 3.92 10.09
CA ASP A 309 -21.50 2.94 9.20
C ASP A 309 -21.80 3.59 7.84
N HIS A 310 -20.92 3.40 6.85
CA HIS A 310 -21.02 4.14 5.60
C HIS A 310 -21.77 3.32 4.54
N THR A 311 -22.97 3.80 4.19
CA THR A 311 -23.92 3.12 3.29
C THR A 311 -24.04 3.76 1.92
N ALA A 312 -23.54 4.98 1.74
CA ALA A 312 -23.74 5.74 0.52
C ALA A 312 -23.04 5.08 -0.68
N VAL A 313 -23.69 5.03 -1.83
CA VAL A 313 -23.14 4.54 -3.10
C VAL A 313 -23.58 5.43 -4.26
N THR A 314 -22.93 5.30 -5.41
CA THR A 314 -23.39 5.88 -6.68
C THR A 314 -23.77 4.76 -7.63
N GLU A 315 -24.99 4.77 -8.14
CA GLU A 315 -25.52 3.73 -9.02
C GLU A 315 -26.15 4.31 -10.28
N ILE A 316 -26.35 3.47 -11.29
CA ILE A 316 -27.38 3.69 -12.31
C ILE A 316 -28.57 2.79 -11.95
N PRO A 317 -29.77 3.32 -11.66
CA PRO A 317 -30.93 2.52 -11.29
C PRO A 317 -31.35 1.57 -12.41
N ALA A 318 -32.04 0.48 -12.07
CA ALA A 318 -32.58 -0.43 -13.07
C ALA A 318 -33.44 0.31 -14.12
N GLY A 319 -33.13 0.14 -15.41
CA GLY A 319 -33.80 0.84 -16.52
C GLY A 319 -33.37 2.31 -16.71
N GLY A 320 -32.49 2.83 -15.88
CA GLY A 320 -31.93 4.18 -16.00
C GLY A 320 -30.66 4.23 -16.85
N THR A 321 -30.21 5.45 -17.14
CA THR A 321 -28.97 5.72 -17.90
C THR A 321 -28.03 6.70 -17.20
N THR A 322 -28.49 7.39 -16.15
CA THR A 322 -27.74 8.43 -15.45
C THR A 322 -27.34 7.96 -14.05
N PRO A 323 -26.09 8.21 -13.62
CA PRO A 323 -25.66 7.94 -12.24
C PRO A 323 -26.40 8.82 -11.24
N VAL A 324 -26.70 8.25 -10.07
CA VAL A 324 -27.37 8.92 -8.94
C VAL A 324 -26.76 8.43 -7.64
N GLU A 325 -26.67 9.33 -6.66
CA GLU A 325 -26.29 8.97 -5.30
C GLU A 325 -27.45 8.28 -4.57
N ARG A 326 -27.09 7.33 -3.72
CA ARG A 326 -28.01 6.59 -2.84
C ARG A 326 -27.41 6.56 -1.44
N PRO A 327 -27.94 7.34 -0.48
CA PRO A 327 -27.38 7.39 0.87
C PRO A 327 -27.52 6.06 1.61
N ASP A 328 -28.55 5.26 1.28
CA ASP A 328 -28.92 4.04 2.02
C ASP A 328 -28.51 2.74 1.30
N GLY A 329 -27.55 2.81 0.38
CA GLY A 329 -27.06 1.66 -0.40
C GLY A 329 -27.78 1.47 -1.74
N PRO A 330 -27.37 0.47 -2.54
CA PRO A 330 -27.85 0.31 -3.90
C PRO A 330 -29.28 -0.22 -3.95
N THR A 331 -30.01 0.16 -4.99
CA THR A 331 -31.34 -0.38 -5.32
C THR A 331 -31.23 -1.70 -6.09
N ALA A 332 -32.28 -2.53 -6.00
CA ALA A 332 -32.30 -3.83 -6.67
C ALA A 332 -32.15 -3.68 -8.20
N GLY A 333 -31.25 -4.47 -8.79
CA GLY A 333 -30.99 -4.46 -10.24
C GLY A 333 -30.20 -3.27 -10.75
N SER A 334 -29.67 -2.41 -9.87
CA SER A 334 -28.85 -1.26 -10.28
C SER A 334 -27.45 -1.67 -10.75
N THR A 335 -26.81 -0.80 -11.52
CA THR A 335 -25.43 -0.94 -12.00
C THR A 335 -24.50 -0.05 -11.20
N ALA A 336 -23.33 -0.57 -10.82
CA ALA A 336 -22.39 0.17 -10.00
C ALA A 336 -21.69 1.32 -10.74
N ARG A 337 -21.50 2.45 -10.04
CA ARG A 337 -20.66 3.58 -10.47
C ARG A 337 -19.69 4.05 -9.40
N ALA A 338 -20.02 3.91 -8.12
CA ALA A 338 -19.10 4.03 -7.00
C ALA A 338 -19.64 3.20 -5.82
N GLY A 339 -18.75 2.46 -5.15
CA GLY A 339 -19.05 1.90 -3.83
C GLY A 339 -18.92 2.97 -2.75
N GLY A 340 -19.07 2.58 -1.49
CA GLY A 340 -18.92 3.54 -0.39
C GLY A 340 -17.51 4.14 -0.30
N GLY A 341 -16.50 3.38 -0.73
CA GLY A 341 -15.12 3.83 -0.90
C GLY A 341 -14.81 4.62 -2.17
N GLY A 342 -15.82 5.04 -2.94
CA GLY A 342 -15.68 5.68 -4.25
C GLY A 342 -15.56 4.69 -5.41
N ASP A 343 -14.87 5.07 -6.48
CA ASP A 343 -14.59 4.24 -7.66
C ASP A 343 -13.09 4.01 -7.89
N TYR A 344 -12.23 4.47 -6.98
CA TYR A 344 -10.78 4.31 -7.10
C TYR A 344 -10.31 2.91 -6.62
N LEU A 345 -9.00 2.70 -6.51
CA LEU A 345 -8.38 1.43 -6.11
C LEU A 345 -8.80 0.93 -4.71
N SER A 346 -9.24 1.82 -3.81
CA SER A 346 -9.86 1.44 -2.53
C SER A 346 -11.15 0.64 -2.73
N ASN A 347 -12.03 1.11 -3.61
CA ASN A 347 -13.22 0.35 -3.99
C ASN A 347 -12.85 -0.94 -4.71
N GLU A 348 -11.87 -0.91 -5.62
CA GLU A 348 -11.52 -2.11 -6.39
C GLU A 348 -10.95 -3.22 -5.49
N ILE A 349 -10.07 -2.92 -4.51
CA ILE A 349 -9.57 -3.97 -3.60
C ILE A 349 -10.69 -4.53 -2.72
N ALA A 350 -11.58 -3.65 -2.25
CA ALA A 350 -12.69 -4.02 -1.39
C ALA A 350 -13.67 -4.93 -2.13
N TYR A 351 -14.05 -4.55 -3.35
CA TYR A 351 -14.90 -5.33 -4.22
C TYR A 351 -14.28 -6.69 -4.54
N ARG A 352 -13.01 -6.73 -4.95
CA ARG A 352 -12.35 -7.99 -5.37
C ARG A 352 -12.07 -8.92 -4.22
N ALA A 353 -11.63 -8.42 -3.07
CA ALA A 353 -11.45 -9.25 -1.89
C ALA A 353 -12.78 -9.85 -1.41
N THR A 354 -13.85 -9.04 -1.39
CA THR A 354 -15.18 -9.52 -0.98
C THR A 354 -15.76 -10.51 -1.99
N LEU A 355 -15.64 -10.25 -3.30
CA LEU A 355 -16.07 -11.16 -4.36
C LEU A 355 -15.30 -12.49 -4.32
N LEU A 356 -13.98 -12.44 -4.09
CA LEU A 356 -13.15 -13.62 -3.93
C LEU A 356 -13.60 -14.44 -2.71
N ARG A 357 -13.87 -13.78 -1.59
CA ARG A 357 -14.45 -14.42 -0.39
C ARG A 357 -15.80 -15.06 -0.73
N ASP A 358 -16.71 -14.35 -1.39
CA ASP A 358 -18.03 -14.86 -1.75
C ASP A 358 -17.93 -16.09 -2.67
N ALA A 359 -16.90 -16.16 -3.51
CA ALA A 359 -16.68 -17.29 -4.41
C ALA A 359 -16.11 -18.55 -3.74
N VAL A 360 -15.35 -18.41 -2.65
CA VAL A 360 -14.61 -19.55 -2.05
C VAL A 360 -14.98 -19.86 -0.61
N ARG A 361 -15.47 -18.86 0.14
CA ARG A 361 -15.80 -18.96 1.55
C ARG A 361 -16.73 -17.82 2.02
N PRO A 362 -18.02 -17.83 1.62
CA PRO A 362 -19.00 -16.80 2.01
C PRO A 362 -19.06 -16.50 3.51
N GLU A 363 -18.86 -17.51 4.36
CA GLU A 363 -18.93 -17.40 5.81
C GLU A 363 -17.73 -16.70 6.48
N LEU A 364 -16.63 -16.46 5.75
CA LEU A 364 -15.49 -15.70 6.27
C LEU A 364 -15.90 -14.24 6.48
N PRO A 365 -15.94 -13.73 7.73
CA PRO A 365 -16.23 -12.33 7.98
C PRO A 365 -15.15 -11.45 7.34
N GLY A 366 -15.59 -10.37 6.71
CA GLY A 366 -14.69 -9.35 6.22
C GLY A 366 -15.38 -8.30 5.38
N GLY A 367 -14.59 -7.29 5.02
CA GLY A 367 -15.06 -6.07 4.40
C GLY A 367 -13.97 -5.01 4.35
N HIS A 368 -14.39 -3.75 4.22
CA HIS A 368 -13.50 -2.63 3.98
C HIS A 368 -13.63 -1.55 5.04
N LEU A 369 -12.48 -0.97 5.42
CA LEU A 369 -12.37 0.13 6.35
C LEU A 369 -11.60 1.27 5.71
N HIS A 370 -12.23 2.44 5.62
CA HIS A 370 -11.55 3.68 5.31
C HIS A 370 -11.10 4.38 6.59
N THR A 371 -9.85 4.83 6.62
CA THR A 371 -9.29 5.62 7.73
C THR A 371 -9.48 7.12 7.48
N PRO A 372 -9.33 7.96 8.51
CA PRO A 372 -9.10 9.38 8.30
C PRO A 372 -7.86 9.63 7.42
N VAL A 373 -7.80 10.79 6.75
CA VAL A 373 -6.57 11.21 6.05
C VAL A 373 -5.47 11.64 7.02
N LEU A 374 -4.22 11.53 6.58
CA LEU A 374 -3.09 12.13 7.26
C LEU A 374 -2.99 13.62 6.91
N GLU A 375 -2.77 14.47 7.91
CA GLU A 375 -2.65 15.92 7.73
C GLU A 375 -1.36 16.41 8.37
N PHE A 376 -0.63 17.26 7.66
CA PHE A 376 0.41 18.08 8.25
C PHE A 376 -0.23 19.20 9.08
N GLY A 377 0.53 19.72 10.03
CA GLY A 377 0.09 20.88 10.82
C GLY A 377 -0.18 22.10 9.93
N ALA A 378 -1.00 23.03 10.42
CA ALA A 378 -1.41 24.21 9.63
C ALA A 378 -0.24 25.06 9.09
N ALA A 379 0.93 24.99 9.74
CA ALA A 379 2.15 25.68 9.33
C ALA A 379 2.99 24.91 8.28
N ASN A 380 2.61 23.68 7.92
CA ASN A 380 3.37 22.77 7.04
C ASN A 380 2.53 22.26 5.85
N THR A 381 1.63 23.10 5.35
CA THR A 381 0.74 22.77 4.21
C THR A 381 1.42 22.89 2.84
N ASP A 382 2.55 23.60 2.74
CA ASP A 382 3.34 23.74 1.51
C ASP A 382 4.09 22.43 1.19
N PRO A 383 3.92 21.83 -0.01
CA PRO A 383 4.66 20.63 -0.44
C PRO A 383 6.19 20.72 -0.40
N SER A 384 6.76 21.92 -0.36
CA SER A 384 8.20 22.17 -0.19
C SER A 384 8.65 22.23 1.28
N GLY A 385 7.71 22.21 2.22
CA GLY A 385 7.97 22.26 3.65
C GLY A 385 8.58 20.96 4.22
N PRO A 386 8.85 20.92 5.53
CA PRO A 386 9.37 19.73 6.21
C PRO A 386 8.60 18.45 5.88
N VAL A 387 9.32 17.33 5.73
CA VAL A 387 8.73 16.00 5.43
C VAL A 387 7.95 15.39 6.60
N THR A 388 7.97 16.03 7.77
CA THR A 388 7.27 15.56 8.98
C THR A 388 7.07 16.73 9.93
N ASP A 389 6.01 16.68 10.73
CA ASP A 389 5.77 17.57 11.87
C ASP A 389 5.03 16.82 13.00
N PRO A 390 4.89 17.42 14.20
CA PRO A 390 4.24 16.77 15.34
C PRO A 390 2.77 16.42 15.13
N ASP A 391 2.02 17.18 14.33
CA ASP A 391 0.61 16.91 14.06
C ASP A 391 0.45 15.68 13.18
N PHE A 392 1.24 15.61 12.11
CA PHE A 392 1.31 14.46 11.22
C PHE A 392 1.67 13.16 11.96
N VAL A 393 2.70 13.20 12.82
CA VAL A 393 3.08 12.02 13.61
C VAL A 393 2.00 11.62 14.60
N ARG A 394 1.43 12.59 15.34
CA ARG A 394 0.37 12.32 16.32
C ARG A 394 -0.86 11.69 15.65
N ASN A 395 -1.27 12.21 14.49
CA ASN A 395 -2.45 11.71 13.79
C ASN A 395 -2.22 10.28 13.27
N ARG A 396 -1.02 9.97 12.74
CA ARG A 396 -0.70 8.63 12.25
C ARG A 396 -0.68 7.58 13.38
N ILE A 397 -0.10 7.92 14.52
CA ILE A 397 -0.10 7.07 15.72
C ILE A 397 -1.54 6.83 16.21
N ALA A 398 -2.35 7.90 16.28
CA ALA A 398 -3.75 7.79 16.71
C ALA A 398 -4.59 6.92 15.77
N ILE A 399 -4.46 7.11 14.45
CA ILE A 399 -5.17 6.31 13.44
C ILE A 399 -4.74 4.84 13.54
N THR A 400 -3.43 4.56 13.62
CA THR A 400 -2.91 3.18 13.75
C THR A 400 -3.40 2.50 15.02
N GLY A 401 -3.40 3.21 16.15
CA GLY A 401 -3.93 2.70 17.42
C GLY A 401 -5.43 2.38 17.31
N GLN A 402 -6.20 3.24 16.65
CA GLN A 402 -7.63 3.01 16.47
C GLN A 402 -7.93 1.88 15.47
N VAL A 403 -7.14 1.71 14.41
CA VAL A 403 -7.21 0.53 13.53
C VAL A 403 -7.04 -0.76 14.34
N ARG A 404 -6.03 -0.82 15.21
CA ARG A 404 -5.83 -1.97 16.11
C ARG A 404 -7.07 -2.26 16.97
N ALA A 405 -7.66 -1.22 17.55
CA ALA A 405 -8.86 -1.34 18.38
C ALA A 405 -10.07 -1.82 17.57
N ILE A 406 -10.29 -1.28 16.38
CA ILE A 406 -11.36 -1.71 15.45
C ILE A 406 -11.19 -3.20 15.08
N LEU A 407 -9.98 -3.62 14.71
CA LEU A 407 -9.70 -5.02 14.38
C LEU A 407 -9.91 -5.94 15.58
N THR A 408 -9.59 -5.48 16.80
CA THR A 408 -9.83 -6.24 18.04
C THR A 408 -11.34 -6.44 18.29
N VAL A 409 -12.16 -5.41 18.04
CA VAL A 409 -13.62 -5.50 18.11
C VAL A 409 -14.16 -6.44 17.04
N ALA A 410 -13.67 -6.32 15.80
CA ALA A 410 -14.06 -7.18 14.69
C ALA A 410 -13.75 -8.66 14.99
N ALA A 411 -12.54 -8.93 15.48
CA ALA A 411 -12.11 -10.25 15.90
C ALA A 411 -12.97 -10.81 17.03
N SER A 412 -13.37 -9.98 17.99
CA SER A 412 -14.26 -10.38 19.08
C SER A 412 -15.68 -10.71 18.61
N GLY A 413 -16.10 -10.16 17.47
CA GLY A 413 -17.36 -10.53 16.81
C GLY A 413 -17.25 -11.81 15.97
N ALA A 414 -16.07 -12.11 15.44
CA ALA A 414 -15.78 -13.34 14.71
C ALA A 414 -15.51 -14.53 15.64
N ALA A 415 -14.96 -14.27 16.83
CA ALA A 415 -14.73 -15.26 17.88
C ALA A 415 -16.06 -15.89 18.32
N ARG A 416 -16.28 -17.15 17.91
CA ARG A 416 -17.46 -17.98 18.18
C ARG A 416 -18.73 -17.56 17.43
N ARG A 417 -18.77 -17.96 16.16
CA ARG A 417 -19.85 -18.84 15.68
C ARG A 417 -19.40 -20.29 15.80
#